data_AF-A0A914PYD7-F1
#
_entry.id   AF-A0A914PYD7-F1
#
_cell.length_a   1.000
_cell.length_b   1.000
_cell.length_c   1.000
_cell.angle_alpha   90.00
_cell.angle_beta   90.00
_cell.angle_gamma   90.00
#
_symmetry.space_group_name_H-M   'P 1'
#
loop_
_entity.id
_entity.type
_entity.pdbx_description
1 polymer ?
#
loop_
_entity_poly.entity_id
_entity_poly.type
_entity_poly.pdbx_seq_one_letter_code
_entity_poly.pdbx_strand_id
1 'polypeptide(L)'
;MDEFGKGTMTEVGLSLLASSLNYWLSKGKDHCPHIFASSHFHSLRSLLDDTDLLSFHTLDVHQNGDELEFQYKLVDGIIDNSYASYTALKNGISREIVDRSNEVYEHLKSGKSLLDVPQQNPAAEQQDFMLAQRMDDLMATFLEWDLTNDPLGFLKIAKEALSPDDDKEEDAVQQDNDEAAMEDNGKVILEEEEVVVLEEKEVVILAKEETPRKRLKFADEDKENLDGSYDSGRKSSKRLKIAEENIEKSD
;
A
#
# COMPACT_ATOMS: atom_id res chain seq x y z
N MET A 1 -20.86 14.35 3.49
CA MET A 1 -20.29 13.02 3.78
C MET A 1 -18.90 13.02 3.19
N ASP A 2 -17.88 12.76 3.98
CA ASP A 2 -16.50 12.78 3.49
C ASP A 2 -15.85 11.46 3.87
N GLU A 3 -15.47 10.68 2.87
CA GLU A 3 -14.73 9.43 3.02
C GLU A 3 -15.37 8.43 3.99
N PHE A 4 -16.70 8.36 3.92
CA PHE A 4 -17.51 7.46 4.72
C PHE A 4 -17.14 6.00 4.45
N GLY A 5 -17.00 5.21 5.52
CA GLY A 5 -16.74 3.76 5.42
C GLY A 5 -15.27 3.34 5.47
N LYS A 6 -14.31 4.25 5.67
CA LYS A 6 -12.87 3.91 5.79
C LYS A 6 -12.48 3.08 7.01
N GLY A 7 -13.30 3.05 8.07
CA GLY A 7 -12.99 2.38 9.34
C GLY A 7 -13.44 0.91 9.42
N THR A 8 -13.80 0.29 8.31
CA THR A 8 -14.33 -1.08 8.25
C THR A 8 -13.88 -1.79 6.97
N MET A 9 -14.30 -3.04 6.77
CA MET A 9 -14.06 -3.79 5.54
C MET A 9 -14.57 -3.01 4.33
N THR A 10 -13.80 -3.00 3.24
CA THR A 10 -14.09 -2.21 2.04
C THR A 10 -15.49 -2.49 1.49
N GLU A 11 -15.94 -3.75 1.41
CA GLU A 11 -17.28 -4.07 0.90
C GLU A 11 -18.39 -3.57 1.84
N VAL A 12 -18.14 -3.60 3.15
CA VAL A 12 -19.08 -3.10 4.18
C VAL A 12 -19.16 -1.57 4.11
N GLY A 13 -18.03 -0.88 4.01
CA GLY A 13 -17.99 0.57 3.88
C GLY A 13 -18.70 1.07 2.62
N LEU A 14 -18.40 0.44 1.48
CA LEU A 14 -19.03 0.74 0.19
C LEU A 14 -20.55 0.50 0.22
N SER A 15 -20.99 -0.67 0.69
CA SER A 15 -22.41 -1.02 0.74
C SER A 15 -23.22 -0.12 1.68
N LEU A 16 -22.63 0.28 2.81
CA LEU A 16 -23.28 1.19 3.74
C LEU A 16 -23.38 2.61 3.17
N LEU A 17 -22.34 3.09 2.46
CA LEU A 17 -22.41 4.38 1.76
C LEU A 17 -23.47 4.37 0.66
N ALA A 18 -23.43 3.36 -0.22
CA ALA A 18 -24.36 3.24 -1.33
C ALA A 18 -25.82 3.15 -0.84
N SER A 19 -26.10 2.30 0.16
CA SER A 19 -27.45 2.18 0.73
C SER A 19 -27.92 3.48 1.39
N SER A 20 -27.03 4.20 2.07
CA SER A 20 -27.35 5.50 2.67
C SER A 20 -27.71 6.56 1.61
N LEU A 21 -26.96 6.61 0.51
CA LEU A 21 -27.25 7.56 -0.59
C LEU A 21 -28.53 7.18 -1.33
N ASN A 22 -28.71 5.90 -1.70
CA ASN A 22 -29.95 5.43 -2.34
C ASN A 22 -31.17 5.64 -1.44
N TYR A 23 -31.04 5.48 -0.13
CA TYR A 23 -32.13 5.81 0.80
C TYR A 23 -32.57 7.27 0.64
N TRP A 24 -31.64 8.21 0.60
CA TRP A 24 -31.99 9.63 0.43
C TRP A 24 -32.53 9.92 -0.97
N LEU A 25 -31.92 9.36 -2.02
CA LEU A 25 -32.43 9.48 -3.40
C LEU A 25 -33.87 8.96 -3.51
N SER A 26 -34.20 7.85 -2.84
CA SER A 26 -35.55 7.26 -2.83
C SER A 26 -36.62 8.15 -2.20
N LYS A 27 -36.23 9.14 -1.39
CA LYS A 27 -37.15 10.13 -0.83
C LYS A 27 -37.61 11.17 -1.85
N GLY A 28 -36.97 11.23 -3.02
CA GLY A 28 -37.31 12.15 -4.09
C GLY A 28 -36.92 13.60 -3.79
N LYS A 29 -37.15 14.48 -4.76
CA LYS A 29 -36.68 15.88 -4.76
C LYS A 29 -37.14 16.68 -3.52
N ASP A 30 -38.35 16.42 -3.05
CA ASP A 30 -38.98 17.22 -2.00
C ASP A 30 -38.48 16.87 -0.59
N HIS A 31 -37.87 15.69 -0.42
CA HIS A 31 -37.48 15.17 0.89
C HIS A 31 -36.00 14.75 0.97
N CYS A 32 -35.31 14.63 -0.17
CA CYS A 32 -33.87 14.43 -0.20
C CYS A 32 -33.17 15.73 0.19
N PRO A 33 -32.36 15.75 1.27
CA PRO A 33 -31.55 16.92 1.58
C PRO A 33 -30.47 17.13 0.52
N HIS A 34 -29.91 18.34 0.47
CA HIS A 34 -28.76 18.62 -0.37
C HIS A 34 -27.51 17.97 0.26
N ILE A 35 -26.94 16.97 -0.40
CA ILE A 35 -25.81 16.18 0.12
C ILE A 35 -24.60 16.36 -0.78
N PHE A 36 -23.49 16.80 -0.21
CA PHE A 36 -22.17 16.63 -0.81
C PHE A 36 -21.54 15.35 -0.27
N ALA A 37 -21.15 14.45 -1.18
CA ALA A 37 -20.47 13.20 -0.84
C ALA A 37 -19.11 13.15 -1.56
N SER A 38 -18.05 13.00 -0.79
CA SER A 38 -16.68 12.76 -1.26
C SER A 38 -16.29 11.31 -0.92
N SER A 39 -15.74 10.58 -1.88
CA SER A 39 -15.37 9.18 -1.73
C SER A 39 -14.26 8.77 -2.70
N HIS A 40 -13.41 7.84 -2.25
CA HIS A 40 -12.44 7.13 -3.09
C HIS A 40 -13.00 5.85 -3.76
N PHE A 41 -14.26 5.48 -3.51
CA PHE A 41 -14.87 4.29 -4.08
C PHE A 41 -15.32 4.50 -5.52
N HIS A 42 -14.55 3.99 -6.48
CA HIS A 42 -14.87 4.10 -7.91
C HIS A 42 -16.13 3.29 -8.27
N SER A 43 -16.33 2.15 -7.61
CA SER A 43 -17.50 1.29 -7.78
C SER A 43 -18.79 1.87 -7.20
N LEU A 44 -18.75 2.99 -6.48
CA LEU A 44 -19.94 3.60 -5.90
C LEU A 44 -20.96 3.97 -6.99
N ARG A 45 -20.52 4.51 -8.14
CA ARG A 45 -21.42 4.92 -9.23
C ARG A 45 -22.34 3.79 -9.67
N SER A 46 -21.81 2.57 -9.84
CA SER A 46 -22.59 1.42 -10.31
C SER A 46 -23.61 0.91 -9.29
N LEU A 47 -23.52 1.36 -8.04
CA LEU A 47 -24.41 0.95 -6.96
C LEU A 47 -25.48 2.01 -6.65
N LEU A 48 -25.43 3.18 -7.30
CA LEU A 48 -26.40 4.25 -7.10
C LEU A 48 -27.51 4.18 -8.14
N ASP A 49 -28.73 4.52 -7.70
CA ASP A 49 -29.91 4.60 -8.58
C ASP A 49 -29.70 5.65 -9.68
N ASP A 50 -30.23 5.38 -10.88
CA ASP A 50 -30.20 6.33 -11.99
C ASP A 50 -31.33 7.35 -11.82
N THR A 51 -30.98 8.61 -11.55
CA THR A 51 -31.93 9.66 -11.20
C THR A 51 -31.37 11.04 -11.51
N ASP A 52 -32.24 11.97 -11.90
CA ASP A 52 -31.88 13.38 -12.17
C ASP A 52 -31.51 14.17 -10.90
N LEU A 53 -31.63 13.55 -9.72
CA LEU A 53 -31.23 14.13 -8.42
C LEU A 53 -29.72 13.98 -8.13
N LEU A 54 -29.00 13.21 -8.95
CA LEU A 54 -27.61 12.87 -8.74
C LEU A 54 -26.74 13.49 -9.83
N SER A 55 -25.69 14.19 -9.42
CA SER A 55 -24.63 14.66 -10.30
C SER A 55 -23.28 14.19 -9.79
N PHE A 56 -22.37 13.92 -10.72
CA PHE A 56 -21.01 13.48 -10.42
C PHE A 56 -20.03 14.59 -10.78
N HIS A 57 -19.11 14.83 -9.86
CA HIS A 57 -18.07 15.82 -10.04
C HIS A 57 -16.73 15.23 -9.59
N THR A 58 -15.67 15.70 -10.21
CA THR A 58 -14.28 15.36 -9.86
C THR A 58 -13.45 16.64 -9.75
N LEU A 59 -12.28 16.53 -9.15
CA LEU A 59 -11.28 17.60 -9.19
C LEU A 59 -10.46 17.47 -10.47
N ASP A 60 -10.30 18.58 -11.15
CA ASP A 60 -9.55 18.67 -12.40
C ASP A 60 -8.04 18.44 -12.15
N VAL A 61 -7.47 17.54 -12.94
CA VAL A 61 -6.06 17.13 -12.86
C VAL A 61 -5.51 17.08 -14.27
N HIS A 62 -4.45 17.85 -14.52
CA HIS A 62 -3.74 17.86 -15.78
C HIS A 62 -2.48 17.01 -15.67
N GLN A 63 -2.27 16.14 -16.64
CA GLN A 63 -1.03 15.38 -16.76
C GLN A 63 -0.11 16.04 -17.79
N ASN A 64 1.11 16.36 -17.38
CA ASN A 64 2.16 16.87 -18.26
C ASN A 64 3.39 15.96 -18.17
N GLY A 65 3.48 15.00 -19.10
CA GLY A 65 4.46 13.92 -19.01
C GLY A 65 4.22 13.07 -17.76
N ASP A 66 5.23 13.03 -16.88
CA ASP A 66 5.21 12.26 -15.63
C ASP A 66 4.72 13.07 -14.43
N GLU A 67 4.44 14.37 -14.58
CA GLU A 67 3.95 15.23 -13.51
C GLU A 67 2.43 15.43 -13.61
N LEU A 68 1.77 15.39 -12.44
CA LEU A 68 0.35 15.74 -12.29
C LEU A 68 0.22 17.12 -11.66
N GLU A 69 -0.57 17.98 -12.30
CA GLU A 69 -0.95 19.30 -11.84
C GLU A 69 -2.40 19.28 -11.34
N PHE A 70 -2.56 19.43 -10.03
CA PHE A 70 -3.88 19.48 -9.38
C PHE A 70 -4.42 20.90 -9.44
N GLN A 71 -5.50 21.12 -10.20
CA GLN A 71 -6.05 22.46 -10.44
C GLN A 71 -6.96 22.95 -9.29
N TYR A 72 -7.32 22.06 -8.35
CA TYR A 72 -8.27 22.33 -7.25
C TYR A 72 -9.62 22.88 -7.73
N LYS A 73 -9.98 22.60 -8.98
CA LYS A 73 -11.20 23.03 -9.63
C LYS A 73 -12.17 21.86 -9.71
N LEU A 74 -13.39 22.06 -9.21
CA LEU A 74 -14.46 21.07 -9.33
C LEU A 74 -15.04 21.14 -10.76
N VAL A 75 -15.13 19.99 -11.42
CA VAL A 75 -15.66 19.85 -12.79
C VAL A 75 -16.64 18.68 -12.86
N ASP A 76 -17.57 18.73 -13.81
CA ASP A 76 -18.49 17.61 -14.07
C ASP A 76 -17.72 16.39 -14.55
N GLY A 77 -18.02 15.23 -13.98
CA GLY A 77 -17.40 13.98 -14.38
C GLY A 77 -17.11 13.03 -13.21
N ILE A 78 -16.49 11.92 -13.56
CA ILE A 78 -16.01 10.88 -12.66
C ILE A 78 -14.55 10.64 -13.01
N ILE A 79 -13.77 10.19 -12.02
CA ILE A 79 -12.39 9.79 -12.23
C ILE A 79 -12.31 8.31 -12.57
N ASP A 80 -11.54 7.98 -13.61
CA ASP A 80 -11.36 6.60 -14.06
C ASP A 80 -10.12 5.93 -13.44
N ASN A 81 -9.15 6.73 -12.97
CA ASN A 81 -7.86 6.25 -12.49
C ASN A 81 -7.50 6.80 -11.11
N SER A 82 -6.87 5.97 -10.28
CA SER A 82 -6.27 6.40 -9.01
C SER A 82 -4.88 7.00 -9.24
N TYR A 83 -4.56 8.07 -8.52
CA TYR A 83 -3.22 8.70 -8.51
C TYR A 83 -2.37 8.31 -7.29
N ALA A 84 -2.71 7.21 -6.62
CA ALA A 84 -2.00 6.73 -5.45
C ALA A 84 -0.51 6.45 -5.72
N SER A 85 -0.20 5.72 -6.79
CA SER A 85 1.18 5.37 -7.16
C SER A 85 2.03 6.60 -7.50
N TYR A 86 1.45 7.58 -8.21
CA TYR A 86 2.10 8.87 -8.45
C TYR A 86 2.39 9.61 -7.14
N THR A 87 1.40 9.67 -6.25
CA THR A 87 1.52 10.35 -4.95
C THR A 87 2.59 9.68 -4.08
N ALA A 88 2.67 8.35 -4.08
CA ALA A 88 3.69 7.57 -3.37
C ALA A 88 5.10 7.94 -3.84
N LEU A 89 5.37 7.90 -5.15
CA LEU A 89 6.66 8.27 -5.73
C LEU A 89 7.03 9.72 -5.38
N LYS A 90 6.09 10.66 -5.48
CA LYS A 90 6.34 12.07 -5.18
C LYS A 90 6.69 12.31 -3.71
N ASN A 91 6.20 11.46 -2.80
CA ASN A 91 6.52 11.51 -1.37
C ASN A 91 7.75 10.68 -0.97
N GLY A 92 8.53 10.21 -1.95
CA GLY A 92 9.81 9.54 -1.70
C GLY A 92 9.70 8.04 -1.41
N ILE A 93 8.55 7.41 -1.66
CA ILE A 93 8.46 5.95 -1.64
C ILE A 93 9.30 5.40 -2.80
N SER A 94 10.12 4.37 -2.52
CA SER A 94 11.01 3.76 -3.52
C SER A 94 10.22 3.28 -4.74
N ARG A 95 10.80 3.51 -5.93
CA ARG A 95 10.22 3.07 -7.19
C ARG A 95 9.99 1.56 -7.22
N GLU A 96 10.91 0.79 -6.66
CA GLU A 96 10.79 -0.67 -6.56
C GLU A 96 9.52 -1.10 -5.80
N ILE A 97 9.20 -0.42 -4.70
CA ILE A 97 8.00 -0.68 -3.89
C ILE A 97 6.74 -0.32 -4.68
N VAL A 98 6.74 0.82 -5.36
CA VAL A 98 5.59 1.27 -6.15
C VAL A 98 5.34 0.34 -7.35
N ASP A 99 6.39 -0.05 -8.05
CA ASP A 99 6.32 -0.97 -9.17
C ASP A 99 5.80 -2.34 -8.72
N ARG A 100 6.29 -2.86 -7.59
CA ARG A 100 5.76 -4.07 -6.96
C ARG A 100 4.28 -3.93 -6.60
N SER A 101 3.87 -2.80 -6.01
CA SER A 101 2.47 -2.56 -5.66
C SER A 101 1.56 -2.54 -6.89
N ASN A 102 2.03 -1.98 -8.01
CA ASN A 102 1.28 -1.96 -9.26
C ASN A 102 1.14 -3.39 -9.84
N GLU A 103 2.20 -4.20 -9.77
CA GLU A 103 2.16 -5.60 -10.18
C GLU A 103 1.13 -6.40 -9.37
N VAL A 104 1.15 -6.29 -8.04
CA VAL A 104 0.15 -6.91 -7.15
C VAL A 104 -1.27 -6.45 -7.50
N TYR A 105 -1.45 -5.15 -7.74
CA TYR A 105 -2.75 -4.59 -8.10
C TYR A 105 -3.29 -5.15 -9.42
N GLU A 106 -2.46 -5.26 -10.47
CA GLU A 106 -2.89 -5.82 -11.75
C GLU A 106 -3.25 -7.31 -11.64
N HIS A 107 -2.54 -8.07 -10.80
CA HIS A 107 -2.90 -9.45 -10.49
C HIS A 107 -4.28 -9.54 -9.82
N LEU A 108 -4.51 -8.76 -8.77
CA LEU A 108 -5.81 -8.69 -8.07
C LEU A 108 -6.94 -8.29 -9.00
N LYS A 109 -6.72 -7.26 -9.83
CA LYS A 109 -7.68 -6.75 -10.80
C LYS A 109 -8.03 -7.79 -11.87
N SER A 110 -7.06 -8.62 -12.27
CA SER A 110 -7.27 -9.72 -13.21
C SER A 110 -7.95 -10.95 -12.60
N GLY A 111 -8.28 -10.91 -11.30
CA GLY A 111 -8.92 -12.03 -10.58
C GLY A 111 -7.98 -13.20 -10.31
N LYS A 112 -6.66 -13.00 -10.45
CA LYS A 112 -5.65 -14.02 -10.14
C LYS A 112 -5.42 -14.09 -8.62
N SER A 113 -4.93 -15.23 -8.16
CA SER A 113 -4.53 -15.36 -6.77
C SER A 113 -3.32 -14.48 -6.49
N LEU A 114 -3.25 -13.91 -5.29
CA LEU A 114 -2.03 -13.26 -4.82
C LEU A 114 -0.83 -14.22 -4.76
N LEU A 115 -1.11 -15.53 -4.64
CA LEU A 115 -0.09 -16.58 -4.69
C LEU A 115 0.55 -16.72 -6.08
N ASP A 116 -0.11 -16.23 -7.13
CA ASP A 116 0.38 -16.31 -8.51
C ASP A 116 1.27 -15.12 -8.88
N VAL A 117 1.45 -14.16 -7.96
CA VAL A 117 2.27 -12.99 -8.22
C VAL A 117 3.75 -13.41 -8.15
N PRO A 118 4.56 -13.17 -9.19
CA PRO A 118 5.95 -13.57 -9.23
C PRO A 118 6.73 -13.06 -8.01
N GLN A 119 7.53 -13.95 -7.43
CA GLN A 119 8.45 -13.61 -6.35
C GLN A 119 9.64 -12.84 -6.91
N GLN A 120 9.96 -11.68 -6.34
CA GLN A 120 11.07 -10.84 -6.81
C GLN A 120 12.44 -11.41 -6.41
N ASN A 121 12.52 -12.13 -5.29
CA ASN A 121 13.74 -12.82 -4.87
C ASN A 121 13.41 -14.18 -4.22
N PRO A 122 13.22 -15.23 -5.04
CA PRO A 122 12.86 -16.56 -4.54
C PRO A 122 13.88 -17.13 -3.55
N ALA A 123 15.16 -16.79 -3.69
CA ALA A 123 16.21 -17.26 -2.80
C ALA A 123 16.11 -16.65 -1.40
N ALA A 124 15.89 -15.32 -1.31
CA ALA A 124 15.68 -14.66 -0.03
C ALA A 124 14.38 -15.12 0.64
N GLU A 125 13.29 -15.28 -0.12
CA GLU A 125 12.02 -15.78 0.43
C GLU A 125 12.16 -17.22 0.95
N GLN A 126 12.96 -18.05 0.27
CA GLN A 126 13.24 -19.41 0.72
C GLN A 126 14.14 -19.43 1.97
N GLN A 127 15.10 -18.51 2.08
CA GLN A 127 15.85 -18.30 3.32
C GLN A 127 14.95 -17.85 4.47
N ASP A 128 14.03 -16.90 4.24
CA ASP A 128 13.07 -16.43 5.23
C ASP A 128 12.13 -17.55 5.68
N PHE A 129 11.65 -18.39 4.75
CA PHE A 129 10.84 -19.55 5.07
C PHE A 129 11.60 -20.56 5.93
N MET A 130 12.86 -20.86 5.57
CA MET A 130 13.73 -21.75 6.35
C MET A 130 14.04 -21.15 7.74
N LEU A 131 14.21 -19.83 7.84
CA LEU A 131 14.41 -19.15 9.11
C LEU A 131 13.16 -19.24 9.98
N ALA A 132 11.97 -19.00 9.43
CA ALA A 132 10.71 -19.12 10.14
C ALA A 132 10.52 -20.54 10.72
N GLN A 133 10.80 -21.58 9.92
CA GLN A 133 10.73 -22.96 10.39
C GLN A 133 11.73 -23.23 11.53
N ARG A 134 12.98 -22.74 11.41
CA ARG A 134 13.99 -22.85 12.48
C ARG A 134 13.56 -22.12 13.76
N MET A 135 12.88 -20.97 13.63
CA MET A 135 12.33 -20.22 14.77
C MET A 135 11.20 -20.99 15.46
N ASP A 136 10.33 -21.66 14.71
CA ASP A 136 9.28 -22.52 15.28
C ASP A 136 9.87 -23.70 16.07
N ASP A 137 10.88 -24.37 15.50
CA ASP A 137 11.59 -25.46 16.16
C ASP A 137 12.35 -24.97 17.42
N LEU A 138 12.98 -23.79 17.35
CA LEU A 138 13.64 -23.16 18.49
C LEU A 138 12.64 -22.79 19.59
N MET A 139 11.45 -22.30 19.24
CA MET A 139 10.39 -21.99 20.20
C MET A 139 9.90 -23.25 20.91
N ALA A 140 9.68 -24.35 20.17
CA ALA A 140 9.32 -25.63 20.77
C ALA A 140 10.40 -26.11 21.75
N THR A 141 11.67 -26.00 21.34
CA THR A 141 12.83 -26.35 22.17
C THR A 141 12.89 -25.49 23.44
N PHE A 142 12.71 -24.17 23.31
CA PHE A 142 12.72 -23.23 24.43
C PHE A 142 11.67 -23.56 25.49
N LEU A 143 10.46 -23.95 25.07
CA LEU A 143 9.35 -24.27 25.98
C LEU A 143 9.63 -25.52 26.84
N GLU A 144 10.45 -26.44 26.35
CA GLU A 144 10.84 -27.66 27.06
C GLU A 144 12.19 -27.54 27.78
N TRP A 145 12.95 -26.47 27.52
CA TRP A 145 14.31 -26.30 28.03
C TRP A 145 14.35 -25.85 29.50
N ASP A 146 15.23 -26.46 30.29
CA ASP A 146 15.49 -26.03 31.66
C ASP A 146 16.59 -24.95 31.71
N LEU A 147 16.17 -23.70 31.54
CA LEU A 147 17.04 -22.52 31.58
C LEU A 147 17.73 -22.29 32.93
N THR A 148 17.24 -22.93 34.00
CA THR A 148 17.85 -22.79 35.34
C THR A 148 19.17 -23.54 35.43
N ASN A 149 19.23 -24.71 34.75
CA ASN A 149 20.36 -25.62 34.82
C ASN A 149 21.30 -25.48 33.61
N ASP A 150 20.78 -25.14 32.43
CA ASP A 150 21.61 -24.99 31.22
C ASP A 150 21.20 -23.79 30.33
N PRO A 151 21.46 -22.55 30.78
CA PRO A 151 21.18 -21.36 29.97
C PRO A 151 22.17 -21.21 28.80
N LEU A 152 23.42 -21.64 28.95
CA LEU A 152 24.45 -21.51 27.91
C LEU A 152 24.23 -22.48 26.75
N GLY A 153 23.77 -23.71 27.03
CA GLY A 153 23.42 -24.68 25.99
C GLY A 153 22.28 -24.21 25.11
N PHE A 154 21.24 -23.61 25.71
CA PHE A 154 20.15 -23.00 24.95
C PHE A 154 20.65 -21.86 24.04
N LEU A 155 21.48 -20.96 24.56
CA LEU A 155 22.03 -19.84 23.77
C LEU A 155 22.87 -20.32 22.58
N LYS A 156 23.58 -21.45 22.71
CA LYS A 156 24.33 -22.05 21.60
C LYS A 156 23.39 -22.53 20.49
N ILE A 157 22.33 -23.25 20.86
CA ILE A 157 21.32 -23.75 19.91
C ILE A 157 20.58 -22.58 19.23
N ALA A 158 20.21 -21.55 20.00
CA ALA A 158 19.58 -20.36 19.46
C ALA A 158 20.48 -19.63 18.45
N LYS A 159 21.78 -19.51 18.74
CA LYS A 159 22.76 -18.93 17.81
C LYS A 159 22.86 -19.74 16.52
N GLU A 160 22.97 -21.06 16.61
CA GLU A 160 23.04 -21.95 15.44
C GLU A 160 21.75 -21.90 14.59
N ALA A 161 20.58 -21.83 15.25
CA ALA A 161 19.29 -21.76 14.56
C ALA A 161 19.09 -20.41 13.82
N LEU A 162 19.58 -19.31 14.38
CA LEU A 162 19.37 -17.95 13.85
C LEU A 162 20.49 -17.46 12.92
N SER A 163 21.61 -18.17 12.82
CA SER A 163 22.71 -17.77 11.94
C SER A 163 22.37 -17.99 10.46
N PRO A 164 22.79 -17.08 9.55
CA PRO A 164 22.70 -17.31 8.11
C PRO A 164 23.48 -18.56 7.70
N ASP A 165 23.00 -19.30 6.70
CA ASP A 165 23.72 -20.51 6.22
C ASP A 165 25.07 -20.17 5.56
N ASP A 166 25.30 -18.91 5.16
CA ASP A 166 26.54 -18.46 4.53
C ASP A 166 27.77 -18.51 5.47
N ASP A 167 27.57 -18.52 6.79
CA ASP A 167 28.65 -18.61 7.79
C ASP A 167 29.10 -20.06 8.06
N LYS A 168 28.45 -21.07 7.45
CA LYS A 168 28.77 -22.49 7.69
C LYS A 168 29.92 -23.04 6.84
N GLU A 169 30.42 -22.28 5.85
CA GLU A 169 31.55 -22.70 5.00
C GLU A 169 32.93 -22.29 5.56
N GLU A 170 33.04 -21.28 6.42
CA GLU A 170 34.34 -20.81 6.92
C GLU A 170 34.94 -21.67 8.05
N ASP A 171 34.10 -22.37 8.84
CA ASP A 171 34.57 -23.22 9.95
C ASP A 171 35.15 -24.59 9.51
N ALA A 172 35.07 -24.94 8.21
CA ALA A 172 35.53 -26.24 7.70
C ALA A 172 36.98 -26.25 7.17
N VAL A 173 37.70 -25.11 7.16
CA VAL A 173 39.04 -25.01 6.52
C VAL A 173 40.20 -25.07 7.53
N GLN A 174 39.96 -25.17 8.84
CA GLN A 174 41.02 -25.19 9.87
C GLN A 174 41.03 -26.45 10.73
N GLN A 175 41.05 -27.61 10.09
CA GLN A 175 41.57 -28.85 10.68
C GLN A 175 42.36 -29.61 9.62
N ASP A 176 43.62 -29.21 9.42
CA ASP A 176 44.73 -30.09 9.03
C ASP A 176 45.97 -29.20 8.82
N ASN A 177 46.85 -29.15 9.82
CA ASN A 177 48.31 -29.07 9.69
C ASN A 177 48.94 -28.92 11.09
N ASP A 178 49.23 -30.06 11.72
CA ASP A 178 50.21 -30.13 12.79
C ASP A 178 51.60 -30.45 12.22
N GLU A 179 52.60 -29.81 12.85
CA GLU A 179 54.06 -30.07 12.85
C GLU A 179 54.95 -29.57 11.68
N ALA A 180 55.59 -28.41 11.89
CA ALA A 180 57.01 -28.32 12.27
C ALA A 180 57.63 -26.92 11.97
N ALA A 181 58.05 -26.19 13.01
CA ALA A 181 59.37 -25.54 13.11
C ALA A 181 59.47 -24.55 14.30
N MET A 182 60.67 -24.51 14.87
CA MET A 182 61.15 -23.81 16.06
C MET A 182 61.07 -22.26 16.06
N GLU A 183 60.92 -21.75 17.29
CA GLU A 183 61.54 -20.55 17.90
C GLU A 183 61.53 -19.20 17.15
N ASP A 184 60.80 -18.21 17.69
CA ASP A 184 61.41 -16.94 18.13
C ASP A 184 60.52 -16.22 19.17
N ASN A 185 61.17 -15.59 20.14
CA ASN A 185 60.60 -14.89 21.29
C ASN A 185 59.91 -13.57 20.88
N GLY A 186 58.67 -13.35 21.33
CA GLY A 186 57.99 -12.08 21.08
C GLY A 186 56.73 -11.83 21.91
N LYS A 187 56.92 -11.55 23.20
CA LYS A 187 56.13 -10.61 24.02
C LYS A 187 54.61 -10.61 23.83
N VAL A 188 53.92 -11.28 24.77
CA VAL A 188 52.48 -11.13 25.05
C VAL A 188 52.16 -9.66 25.35
N ILE A 189 51.26 -9.08 24.57
CA ILE A 189 50.47 -7.89 24.93
C ILE A 189 49.02 -8.29 24.73
N LEU A 190 48.29 -8.36 25.84
CA LEU A 190 46.84 -8.44 25.86
C LEU A 190 46.35 -7.01 25.64
N GLU A 191 45.75 -6.72 24.49
CA GLU A 191 44.95 -5.50 24.30
C GLU A 191 43.50 -5.85 24.59
N GLU A 192 42.95 -5.21 25.61
CA GLU A 192 41.55 -5.30 26.03
C GLU A 192 40.64 -4.72 24.93
N GLU A 193 39.57 -5.45 24.58
CA GLU A 193 38.54 -4.98 23.66
C GLU A 193 37.84 -3.74 24.22
N GLU A 194 37.89 -2.64 23.47
CA GLU A 194 37.12 -1.43 23.75
C GLU A 194 35.64 -1.67 23.40
N VAL A 195 34.79 -1.76 24.41
CA VAL A 195 33.33 -1.82 24.27
C VAL A 195 32.83 -0.45 23.79
N VAL A 196 32.53 -0.31 22.50
CA VAL A 196 31.86 0.87 21.95
C VAL A 196 30.37 0.76 22.25
N VAL A 197 29.92 1.47 23.29
CA VAL A 197 28.51 1.69 23.58
C VAL A 197 27.93 2.61 22.50
N LEU A 198 27.11 2.07 21.61
CA LEU A 198 26.30 2.87 20.69
C LEU A 198 25.11 3.46 21.47
N GLU A 199 25.17 4.74 21.78
CA GLU A 199 24.02 5.49 22.28
C GLU A 199 22.91 5.51 21.21
N GLU A 200 21.72 5.07 21.60
CA GLU A 200 20.50 5.21 20.80
C GLU A 200 20.25 6.70 20.51
N LYS A 201 20.40 7.11 19.25
CA LYS A 201 19.90 8.41 18.81
C LYS A 201 18.39 8.32 18.68
N GLU A 202 17.68 8.93 19.63
CA GLU A 202 16.26 9.23 19.49
C GLU A 202 15.99 9.92 18.14
N VAL A 203 15.19 9.27 17.29
CA VAL A 203 14.60 9.90 16.12
C VAL A 203 13.48 10.82 16.60
N VAL A 204 13.82 12.08 16.86
CA VAL A 204 12.83 13.12 17.13
C VAL A 204 12.13 13.46 15.81
N ILE A 205 10.93 12.91 15.62
CA ILE A 205 10.02 13.34 14.55
C ILE A 205 9.55 14.75 14.90
N LEU A 206 10.17 15.77 14.28
CA LEU A 206 9.70 17.14 14.36
C LEU A 206 8.34 17.24 13.67
N ALA A 207 7.28 17.34 14.46
CA ALA A 207 5.97 17.73 14.00
C ALA A 207 6.11 19.09 13.30
N LYS A 208 5.96 19.11 11.97
CA LYS A 208 5.94 20.33 11.18
C LYS A 208 4.72 21.13 11.61
N GLU A 209 4.94 22.33 12.13
CA GLU A 209 3.88 23.25 12.56
C GLU A 209 2.78 23.34 11.49
N GLU A 210 1.53 23.15 11.91
CA GLU A 210 0.36 23.33 11.06
C GLU A 210 0.35 24.76 10.52
N THR A 211 0.65 24.92 9.23
CA THR A 211 0.35 26.17 8.53
C THR A 211 -1.15 26.43 8.62
N PRO A 212 -1.60 27.61 9.12
CA PRO A 212 -3.01 27.86 9.34
C PRO A 212 -3.77 27.82 8.00
N ARG A 213 -4.75 26.92 7.90
CA ARG A 213 -5.67 26.84 6.76
C ARG A 213 -6.40 28.18 6.63
N LYS A 214 -6.08 28.96 5.59
CA LYS A 214 -6.89 30.13 5.23
C LYS A 214 -8.28 29.62 4.84
N ARG A 215 -9.30 29.92 5.65
CA ARG A 215 -10.70 29.78 5.24
C ARG A 215 -10.90 30.58 3.95
N LEU A 216 -11.30 29.92 2.87
CA LEU A 216 -11.90 30.60 1.73
C LEU A 216 -13.15 31.33 2.25
N LYS A 217 -13.10 32.67 2.22
CA LYS A 217 -14.31 33.48 2.31
C LYS A 217 -14.89 33.50 0.91
N PHE A 218 -16.06 32.89 0.72
CA PHE A 218 -16.85 33.13 -0.48
C PHE A 218 -17.30 34.59 -0.41
N ALA A 219 -16.91 35.38 -1.42
CA ALA A 219 -17.49 36.69 -1.66
C ALA A 219 -18.82 36.45 -2.38
N ASP A 220 -19.91 36.89 -1.76
CA ASP A 220 -21.17 37.11 -2.46
C ASP A 220 -20.98 38.37 -3.31
N GLU A 221 -20.72 38.22 -4.61
CA GLU A 221 -20.88 39.31 -5.57
C GLU A 221 -21.61 38.81 -6.83
N ASP A 222 -22.79 39.43 -6.98
CA ASP A 222 -23.36 39.94 -8.21
C ASP A 222 -24.05 38.99 -9.20
N LYS A 223 -25.37 38.89 -8.97
CA LYS A 223 -26.37 38.72 -10.02
C LYS A 223 -26.37 39.96 -10.93
N GLU A 224 -25.83 39.86 -12.14
CA GLU A 224 -26.33 40.64 -13.27
C GLU A 224 -26.35 39.84 -14.57
N ASN A 225 -27.50 39.99 -15.23
CA ASN A 225 -27.92 39.55 -16.56
C ASN A 225 -26.80 39.37 -17.60
N LEU A 226 -26.76 38.19 -18.23
CA LEU A 226 -26.41 38.07 -19.65
C LEU A 226 -27.42 37.13 -20.32
N ASP A 227 -28.28 37.75 -21.12
CA ASP A 227 -29.02 37.12 -22.19
C ASP A 227 -28.03 36.65 -23.26
N GLY A 228 -28.14 35.39 -23.66
CA GLY A 228 -27.23 34.82 -24.63
C GLY A 228 -27.68 33.43 -25.00
N SER A 229 -28.54 33.36 -26.01
CA SER A 229 -28.93 32.11 -26.65
C SER A 229 -27.68 31.28 -26.97
N TYR A 230 -27.56 30.12 -26.34
CA TYR A 230 -26.68 29.06 -26.82
C TYR A 230 -27.49 27.82 -27.13
N ASP A 231 -27.36 27.46 -28.40
CA ASP A 231 -28.08 26.45 -29.16
C ASP A 231 -27.92 25.04 -28.54
N SER A 232 -29.05 24.36 -28.40
CA SER A 232 -29.14 23.01 -27.84
C SER A 232 -28.88 21.97 -28.93
N GLY A 233 -27.61 21.80 -29.27
CA GLY A 233 -27.15 20.70 -30.12
C GLY A 233 -27.21 19.36 -29.39
N ARG A 234 -28.39 18.71 -29.38
CA ARG A 234 -28.57 17.30 -29.04
C ARG A 234 -27.57 16.44 -29.85
N LYS A 235 -26.55 15.88 -29.20
CA LYS A 235 -25.85 14.69 -29.69
C LYS A 235 -26.39 13.48 -28.95
N SER A 236 -27.26 12.76 -29.66
CA SER A 236 -27.71 11.41 -29.37
C SER A 236 -26.55 10.50 -28.99
N SER A 237 -26.57 9.97 -27.76
CA SER A 237 -25.63 8.93 -27.32
C SER A 237 -25.86 7.67 -28.14
N LYS A 238 -24.85 7.28 -28.93
CA LYS A 238 -24.83 6.03 -29.68
C LYS A 238 -24.67 4.87 -28.69
N ARG A 239 -25.68 4.00 -28.63
CA ARG A 239 -25.59 2.65 -28.05
C ARG A 239 -24.36 1.92 -28.62
N LEU A 240 -23.41 1.54 -27.77
CA LEU A 240 -22.47 0.46 -28.05
C LEU A 240 -23.24 -0.86 -27.88
N LYS A 241 -23.54 -1.51 -29.01
CA LYS A 241 -23.91 -2.93 -29.05
C LYS A 241 -22.62 -3.73 -28.89
N ILE A 242 -22.51 -4.50 -27.82
CA ILE A 242 -21.50 -5.56 -27.73
C ILE A 242 -22.00 -6.71 -28.60
N ALA A 243 -21.15 -7.15 -29.53
CA ALA A 243 -21.38 -8.32 -30.36
C ALA A 243 -21.09 -9.58 -29.53
N GLU A 244 -22.07 -10.48 -29.44
CA GLU A 244 -21.84 -11.86 -29.02
C GLU A 244 -21.25 -12.60 -30.23
N GLU A 245 -19.97 -12.95 -30.16
CA GLU A 245 -19.33 -13.89 -31.07
C GLU A 245 -19.73 -15.32 -30.70
N ASN A 246 -20.20 -16.04 -31.72
CA ASN A 246 -20.50 -17.46 -31.69
C ASN A 246 -19.26 -18.28 -31.30
N ILE A 247 -19.41 -19.16 -30.32
CA ILE A 247 -18.54 -20.33 -30.16
C ILE A 247 -19.39 -21.56 -30.47
N GLU A 248 -19.17 -22.08 -31.68
CA GLU A 248 -19.49 -23.46 -32.04
C GLU A 248 -18.78 -24.42 -31.07
N LYS A 249 -19.53 -25.39 -30.54
CA LYS A 249 -18.95 -26.69 -30.18
C LYS A 249 -19.81 -27.80 -30.77
N SER A 250 -19.17 -28.50 -31.69
CA SER A 250 -19.40 -29.89 -32.07
C SER A 250 -19.38 -30.81 -30.85
N ASP A 251 -20.50 -31.51 -30.63
CA ASP A 251 -20.64 -32.98 -30.61
C ASP A 251 -21.98 -33.37 -29.95
#